data_AF-A0A0H5RGP4-F1
#
_entry.id   AF-A0A0H5RGP4-F1
#
_cell.length_a   1.000
_cell.length_b   1.000
_cell.length_c   1.000
_cell.angle_alpha   90.00
_cell.angle_beta   90.00
_cell.angle_gamma   90.00
#
_symmetry.space_group_name_H-M   'P 1'
#
loop_
_entity.id
_entity.type
_entity.pdbx_description
1 polymer ?
#
loop_
_entity_poly.entity_id
_entity_poly.type
_entity_poly.pdbx_seq_one_letter_code
_entity_poly.pdbx_strand_id
1 'polypeptide(L)'
;REGLCIYCGEPGHSIAAHNLPPRPHTNTQRPFQYSSPQRISAVVFESTITAMLCPPCSISWLPAMAVIDNVAFIDSGATSLFIDRGFARFHQIPVELLSCPIPLTVIDGRRLRSVTHQTHLLHFQIADIQFRAKENTKKCR
;
A
#
# COMPACT_ATOMS: atom_id res chain seq x y z
N ARG A 1 23.63 8.99 6.19
CA ARG A 1 24.57 8.03 6.82
C ARG A 1 24.31 6.69 6.15
N GLU A 2 24.97 6.48 5.01
CA GLU A 2 24.78 5.28 4.19
C GLU A 2 25.97 4.34 4.43
N GLY A 3 25.72 3.04 4.47
CA GLY A 3 26.78 2.02 4.56
C GLY A 3 27.21 1.56 5.95
N LEU A 4 26.47 1.85 7.03
CA LEU A 4 26.76 1.34 8.39
C LEU A 4 25.84 0.15 8.76
N CYS A 5 26.39 -0.86 9.44
CA CYS A 5 25.63 -2.00 9.95
C CYS A 5 24.66 -1.57 11.06
N ILE A 6 23.40 -2.02 10.97
CA ILE A 6 22.36 -1.65 11.93
C ILE A 6 22.57 -2.21 13.35
N TYR A 7 23.44 -3.22 13.51
CA TYR A 7 23.69 -3.86 14.81
C TYR A 7 24.88 -3.27 15.57
N CYS A 8 25.98 -2.96 14.86
CA CYS A 8 27.22 -2.48 15.49
C CYS A 8 27.61 -1.04 15.08
N GLY A 9 27.01 -0.49 14.03
CA GLY A 9 27.32 0.86 13.54
C GLY A 9 28.60 0.98 12.71
N GLU A 10 29.29 -0.13 12.42
CA GLU A 10 30.51 -0.14 11.58
C GLU A 10 30.19 -0.41 10.09
N PRO A 11 30.96 0.16 9.14
CA PRO A 11 30.77 -0.08 7.72
C PRO A 11 31.32 -1.45 7.25
N GLY A 12 30.96 -1.85 6.03
CA GLY A 12 31.70 -2.87 5.26
C GLY A 12 31.34 -4.34 5.49
N HIS A 13 30.20 -4.66 6.12
CA HIS A 13 29.77 -6.07 6.28
C HIS A 13 28.24 -6.23 6.27
N SER A 14 27.77 -7.40 5.80
CA SER A 14 26.35 -7.78 5.80
C SER A 14 25.98 -8.51 7.10
N ILE A 15 24.70 -8.42 7.49
CA ILE A 15 24.14 -9.03 8.72
C ILE A 15 24.43 -10.54 8.78
N ALA A 16 24.53 -11.20 7.62
CA ALA A 16 24.87 -12.62 7.52
C ALA A 16 26.26 -12.98 8.07
N ALA A 17 27.16 -12.01 8.27
CA ALA A 17 28.50 -12.24 8.81
C ALA A 17 28.57 -12.14 10.36
N HIS A 18 27.47 -11.82 11.05
CA HIS A 18 27.44 -11.71 12.51
C HIS A 18 27.04 -13.02 13.18
N ASN A 19 28.02 -13.73 13.76
CA ASN A 19 27.81 -14.86 14.69
C ASN A 19 27.64 -14.40 16.15
N LEU A 20 27.03 -13.23 16.40
CA LEU A 20 26.83 -12.72 17.76
C LEU A 20 25.39 -12.96 18.23
N PRO A 21 25.18 -13.38 19.49
CA PRO A 21 23.84 -13.53 20.03
C PRO A 21 23.13 -12.16 20.06
N PRO A 22 21.83 -12.10 19.79
CA PRO A 22 21.07 -10.85 19.84
C PRO A 22 21.21 -10.23 21.23
N ARG A 23 21.49 -8.92 21.29
CA ARG A 23 21.59 -8.18 22.56
C ARG A 23 20.31 -8.40 23.38
N PRO A 24 20.42 -8.65 24.70
CA PRO A 24 19.25 -8.74 25.55
C PRO A 24 18.58 -7.37 25.61
N HIS A 25 17.38 -7.27 25.03
CA HIS A 25 16.52 -6.11 25.20
C HIS A 25 16.04 -6.07 26.65
N THR A 26 16.62 -5.20 27.46
CA THR A 26 15.97 -4.74 28.69
C THR A 26 14.82 -3.82 28.29
N ASN A 27 13.63 -4.40 28.10
CA ASN A 27 12.41 -3.61 28.18
C ASN A 27 11.33 -4.40 28.90
N THR A 28 11.09 -4.00 30.15
CA THR A 28 9.91 -4.33 30.95
C THR A 28 8.66 -3.85 30.23
N GLN A 29 8.09 -4.66 29.34
CA GLN A 29 6.70 -4.53 28.93
C GLN A 29 6.16 -5.92 28.55
N ARG A 30 5.07 -6.30 29.23
CA ARG A 30 4.37 -7.58 29.11
C ARG A 30 4.05 -7.93 27.65
N PRO A 31 3.93 -9.22 27.30
CA PRO A 31 3.62 -9.63 25.95
C PRO A 31 2.19 -9.21 25.60
N PHE A 32 2.05 -8.10 24.90
CA PHE A 32 0.84 -7.83 24.13
C PHE A 32 0.84 -8.80 22.95
N GLN A 33 -0.13 -9.70 22.93
CA GLN A 33 -0.49 -10.50 21.76
C GLN A 33 -0.91 -9.53 20.65
N TYR A 34 0.03 -9.17 19.77
CA TYR A 34 -0.29 -8.41 18.57
C TYR A 34 -0.94 -9.35 17.57
N SER A 35 -2.25 -9.20 17.39
CA SER A 35 -2.92 -9.54 16.14
C SER A 35 -2.21 -8.79 15.01
N SER A 36 -1.58 -9.55 14.11
CA SER A 36 -0.71 -9.09 13.03
C SER A 36 -1.21 -7.80 12.34
N PRO A 37 -0.51 -6.66 12.46
CA PRO A 37 -0.71 -5.53 11.57
C PRO A 37 0.10 -5.77 10.30
N GLN A 38 -0.60 -5.97 9.18
CA GLN A 38 -0.02 -6.11 7.85
C GLN A 38 0.79 -4.85 7.50
N ARG A 39 2.01 -5.04 6.99
CA ARG A 39 3.04 -4.00 6.77
C ARG A 39 3.04 -3.54 5.30
N ILE A 40 3.24 -2.24 5.03
CA ILE A 40 3.21 -1.63 3.68
C ILE A 40 4.39 -0.69 3.45
N SER A 41 5.27 -0.93 2.47
CA SER A 41 6.45 -0.10 2.11
C SER A 41 6.27 0.68 0.80
N ALA A 42 6.70 1.94 0.73
CA ALA A 42 6.79 2.69 -0.53
C ALA A 42 8.21 3.22 -0.75
N VAL A 43 8.78 2.98 -1.94
CA VAL A 43 10.12 3.44 -2.36
C VAL A 43 9.94 4.34 -3.59
N VAL A 44 10.62 5.50 -3.60
CA VAL A 44 10.66 6.38 -4.77
C VAL A 44 11.78 5.87 -5.70
N PHE A 45 11.40 5.48 -6.91
CA PHE A 45 12.29 4.79 -7.85
C PHE A 45 12.74 5.69 -9.02
N GLU A 46 13.95 5.43 -9.52
CA GLU A 46 14.57 6.00 -10.72
C GLU A 46 13.73 5.72 -11.98
N SER A 47 13.77 6.62 -12.97
CA SER A 47 12.80 6.74 -14.08
C SER A 47 12.52 5.46 -14.89
N THR A 48 13.48 4.54 -14.99
CA THR A 48 13.30 3.24 -15.67
C THR A 48 12.50 2.24 -14.85
N ILE A 49 12.62 2.28 -13.52
CA ILE A 49 11.85 1.45 -12.59
C ILE A 49 10.43 2.02 -12.41
N THR A 50 10.26 3.34 -12.53
CA THR A 50 8.93 3.95 -12.56
C THR A 50 8.07 3.39 -13.69
N ALA A 51 8.63 3.14 -14.88
CA ALA A 51 7.89 2.51 -15.98
C ALA A 51 7.50 1.05 -15.68
N MET A 52 8.35 0.29 -14.99
CA MET A 52 8.06 -1.09 -14.60
C MET A 52 7.00 -1.17 -13.48
N LEU A 53 7.00 -0.21 -12.56
CA LEU A 53 6.06 -0.16 -11.44
C LEU A 53 4.79 0.63 -11.76
N CYS A 54 4.74 1.32 -12.90
CA CYS A 54 3.57 2.06 -13.37
C CYS A 54 3.12 1.54 -14.75
N PRO A 55 2.75 0.25 -14.90
CA PRO A 55 2.23 -0.26 -16.16
C PRO A 55 0.98 0.53 -16.61
N PRO A 56 0.77 0.66 -17.92
CA PRO A 56 -0.48 1.19 -18.46
C PRO A 56 -1.67 0.42 -17.91
N CYS A 57 -2.72 1.17 -17.57
CA CYS A 57 -3.98 0.63 -17.12
C CYS A 57 -5.16 1.32 -17.79
N SER A 58 -6.23 0.56 -17.99
CA SER A 58 -7.53 1.08 -18.39
C SER A 58 -8.55 0.80 -17.30
N ILE A 59 -9.34 1.81 -16.93
CA ILE A 59 -10.36 1.74 -15.89
C ILE A 59 -11.72 2.00 -16.52
N SER A 60 -12.69 1.15 -16.24
CA SER A 60 -14.09 1.34 -16.66
C SER A 60 -15.07 0.91 -15.57
N TRP A 61 -16.31 1.39 -15.65
CA TRP A 61 -17.37 1.02 -14.72
C TRP A 61 -18.72 1.01 -15.43
N LEU A 62 -19.75 0.48 -14.79
CA LEU A 62 -21.12 0.52 -15.30
C LEU A 62 -21.98 1.48 -14.46
N PRO A 63 -22.96 2.17 -15.06
CA PRO A 63 -23.38 2.11 -16.46
C PRO A 63 -22.60 3.04 -17.40
N ALA A 64 -21.72 3.89 -16.87
CA ALA A 64 -20.96 4.82 -17.69
C ALA A 64 -19.91 4.05 -18.49
N MET A 65 -20.19 3.72 -19.76
CA MET A 65 -19.27 3.01 -20.67
C MET A 65 -17.99 3.80 -21.02
N ALA A 66 -17.55 4.70 -20.15
CA ALA A 66 -16.31 5.42 -20.24
C ALA A 66 -15.13 4.49 -19.89
N VAL A 67 -14.06 4.62 -20.66
CA VAL A 67 -12.76 3.99 -20.41
C VAL A 67 -11.76 5.11 -20.16
N ILE A 68 -11.03 5.02 -19.05
CA ILE A 68 -9.94 5.95 -18.72
C ILE A 68 -8.63 5.19 -18.88
N ASP A 69 -7.78 5.68 -19.77
CA ASP A 69 -6.40 5.20 -19.86
C ASP A 69 -5.50 6.00 -18.92
N ASN A 70 -4.68 5.29 -18.13
CA ASN A 70 -3.75 5.86 -17.18
C ASN A 70 -2.59 4.89 -16.93
N VAL A 71 -1.84 5.10 -15.85
CA VAL A 71 -0.87 4.16 -15.28
C VAL A 71 -1.30 3.80 -13.87
N ALA A 72 -1.06 2.55 -13.47
CA ALA A 72 -1.33 2.06 -12.12
C ALA A 72 -0.03 1.80 -11.38
N PHE A 73 0.14 2.33 -10.17
CA PHE A 73 1.31 2.02 -9.34
C PHE A 73 1.16 0.63 -8.70
N ILE A 74 2.09 -0.28 -9.01
CA ILE A 74 2.15 -1.63 -8.45
C ILE A 74 2.90 -1.57 -7.11
N ASP A 75 2.13 -1.57 -6.03
CA ASP A 75 2.65 -1.58 -4.66
C ASP A 75 2.33 -2.93 -4.00
N SER A 76 3.32 -3.83 -3.96
CA SER A 76 3.22 -5.11 -3.24
C SER A 76 3.15 -4.95 -1.73
N GLY A 77 3.47 -3.76 -1.22
CA GLY A 77 3.25 -3.41 0.17
C GLY A 77 1.78 -3.16 0.47
N ALA A 78 0.95 -2.73 -0.49
CA ALA A 78 -0.40 -2.28 -0.19
C ALA A 78 -1.32 -3.45 0.21
N THR A 79 -2.07 -3.29 1.30
CA THR A 79 -3.06 -4.30 1.74
C THR A 79 -4.30 -4.35 0.85
N SER A 80 -4.58 -3.26 0.13
CA SER A 80 -5.74 -3.11 -0.73
C SER A 80 -5.43 -2.14 -1.87
N LEU A 81 -6.40 -1.97 -2.78
CA LEU A 81 -6.30 -1.05 -3.90
C LEU A 81 -6.77 0.33 -3.48
N PHE A 82 -5.93 1.33 -3.68
CA PHE A 82 -6.25 2.72 -3.38
C PHE A 82 -6.27 3.56 -4.65
N ILE A 83 -7.18 4.52 -4.69
CA ILE A 83 -7.32 5.49 -5.78
C ILE A 83 -7.39 6.89 -5.19
N ASP A 84 -6.77 7.85 -5.87
CA ASP A 84 -6.82 9.24 -5.44
C ASP A 84 -8.25 9.83 -5.53
N ARG A 85 -8.63 10.62 -4.52
CA ARG A 85 -9.96 11.24 -4.46
C ARG A 85 -10.14 12.30 -5.55
N GLY A 86 -9.09 13.07 -5.86
CA GLY A 86 -9.12 14.07 -6.92
C GLY A 86 -9.31 13.43 -8.28
N PHE A 87 -8.60 12.33 -8.54
CA PHE A 87 -8.75 11.51 -9.73
C PHE A 87 -10.18 10.95 -9.89
N ALA A 88 -10.70 10.31 -8.84
CA ALA A 88 -12.07 9.79 -8.86
C ALA A 88 -13.11 10.88 -9.12
N ARG A 89 -12.94 12.06 -8.50
CA ARG A 89 -13.84 13.20 -8.71
C ARG A 89 -13.75 13.75 -10.13
N PHE A 90 -12.54 13.91 -10.68
CA PHE A 90 -12.33 14.46 -12.01
C PHE A 90 -12.99 13.60 -13.09
N HIS A 91 -12.85 12.28 -12.99
CA HIS A 91 -13.44 11.34 -13.93
C HIS A 91 -14.87 10.89 -13.59
N GLN A 92 -15.47 11.47 -12.54
CA GLN A 92 -16.83 11.13 -12.10
C GLN A 92 -17.00 9.64 -11.78
N ILE A 93 -15.95 9.02 -11.23
CA ILE A 93 -16.01 7.64 -10.75
C ILE A 93 -16.98 7.60 -9.56
N PRO A 94 -18.03 6.74 -9.60
CA PRO A 94 -19.00 6.67 -8.53
C PRO A 94 -18.36 6.10 -7.27
N VAL A 95 -18.57 6.81 -6.16
CA VAL A 95 -18.10 6.45 -4.82
C VAL A 95 -19.25 6.44 -3.83
N GLU A 96 -19.14 5.59 -2.83
CA GLU A 96 -20.07 5.53 -1.68
C GLU A 96 -19.31 5.75 -0.38
N LEU A 97 -19.96 6.41 0.59
CA LEU A 97 -19.39 6.62 1.91
C LEU A 97 -19.34 5.29 2.66
N LEU A 98 -18.18 5.00 3.26
CA LEU A 98 -18.02 3.85 4.14
C LEU A 98 -18.74 4.11 5.46
N SER A 99 -19.48 3.11 5.95
CA SER A 99 -20.09 3.15 7.28
C SER A 99 -19.05 3.22 8.39
N CYS A 100 -17.83 2.72 8.13
CA CYS A 100 -16.73 2.69 9.06
C CYS A 100 -15.44 3.10 8.33
N PRO A 101 -14.86 4.27 8.62
CA PRO A 101 -13.63 4.70 7.98
C PRO A 101 -12.47 3.72 8.25
N ILE A 102 -11.71 3.37 7.21
CA ILE A 102 -10.59 2.44 7.31
C ILE A 102 -9.33 3.20 7.71
N PRO A 103 -8.73 2.94 8.88
CA PRO A 103 -7.49 3.59 9.27
C PRO A 103 -6.33 3.12 8.37
N LEU A 104 -5.48 4.05 7.97
CA LEU A 104 -4.29 3.76 7.18
C LEU A 104 -3.01 4.01 7.99
N THR A 105 -2.07 3.10 7.88
CA THR A 105 -0.73 3.19 8.48
C THR A 105 0.29 2.82 7.41
N VAL A 106 1.33 3.64 7.27
CA VAL A 106 2.44 3.38 6.32
C VAL A 106 3.61 2.66 7.01
N ILE A 107 4.61 2.19 6.26
CA ILE A 107 5.76 1.40 6.76
C ILE A 107 6.46 2.00 7.97
N ASP A 108 6.62 3.32 8.01
CA ASP A 108 7.31 3.98 9.12
C ASP A 108 6.45 4.12 10.39
N GLY A 109 5.24 3.54 10.38
CA GLY A 109 4.31 3.56 11.50
C GLY A 109 3.47 4.82 11.59
N ARG A 110 3.67 5.81 10.71
CA ARG A 110 2.81 7.01 10.68
C ARG A 110 1.40 6.64 10.23
N ARG A 111 0.42 7.24 10.92
CA ARG A 111 -0.99 7.12 10.57
C ARG A 111 -1.35 8.19 9.55
N LEU A 112 -1.96 7.76 8.44
CA LEU A 112 -2.54 8.67 7.46
C LEU A 112 -4.02 8.91 7.77
N ARG A 113 -4.64 9.80 6.98
CA ARG A 113 -6.10 9.99 7.03
C ARG A 113 -6.78 8.68 6.68
N SER A 114 -7.84 8.36 7.41
CA SER A 114 -8.64 7.17 7.12
C SER A 114 -9.28 7.27 5.74
N VAL A 115 -9.39 6.12 5.06
CA VAL A 115 -10.24 6.00 3.87
C VAL A 115 -11.69 6.07 4.33
N THR A 116 -12.44 6.98 3.73
CA THR A 116 -13.84 7.23 4.10
C THR A 116 -14.82 6.84 3.00
N HIS A 117 -14.34 6.56 1.79
CA HIS A 117 -15.16 6.25 0.63
C HIS A 117 -14.57 5.05 -0.10
N GLN A 118 -15.43 4.27 -0.72
CA GLN A 118 -15.06 3.22 -1.66
C GLN A 118 -15.69 3.48 -3.02
N THR A 119 -15.06 3.02 -4.09
CA THR A 119 -15.66 3.07 -5.42
C THR A 119 -16.77 2.02 -5.54
N HIS A 120 -17.68 2.22 -6.48
CA HIS A 120 -18.46 1.09 -7.00
C HIS A 120 -17.52 0.09 -7.70
N LEU A 121 -18.06 -1.05 -8.14
CA LEU A 121 -17.28 -2.06 -8.85
C LEU A 121 -16.63 -1.47 -10.10
N LEU A 122 -15.31 -1.47 -10.13
CA LEU A 122 -14.52 -1.03 -11.28
C LEU A 122 -13.94 -2.25 -12.00
N HIS A 123 -13.80 -2.12 -13.31
CA HIS A 123 -13.14 -3.06 -14.20
C HIS A 123 -11.79 -2.46 -14.58
N PHE A 124 -10.72 -3.22 -14.33
CA PHE A 124 -9.36 -2.84 -14.63
C PHE A 124 -8.77 -3.76 -15.69
N GLN A 125 -8.00 -3.19 -16.59
CA GLN A 125 -7.04 -3.91 -17.44
C GLN A 125 -5.66 -3.33 -17.17
N ILE A 126 -4.71 -4.14 -16.69
CA ILE A 126 -3.33 -3.72 -16.40
C ILE A 126 -2.39 -4.70 -17.09
N ALA A 127 -1.54 -4.21 -18.00
CA ALA A 127 -0.56 -5.04 -18.73
C ALA A 127 -1.15 -6.40 -19.19
N ASP A 128 -2.33 -6.36 -19.83
CA ASP A 128 -3.11 -7.49 -20.36
C ASP A 128 -3.86 -8.37 -19.35
N ILE A 129 -3.78 -8.06 -18.06
CA ILE A 129 -4.56 -8.75 -17.02
C ILE A 129 -5.84 -7.97 -16.73
N GLN A 130 -6.99 -8.64 -16.88
CA GLN A 130 -8.28 -8.09 -16.53
C GLN A 130 -8.75 -8.57 -15.15
N PHE A 131 -9.19 -7.65 -14.31
CA PHE A 131 -9.80 -7.98 -13.02
C PHE A 131 -10.85 -6.94 -12.64
N ARG A 132 -11.68 -7.30 -11.66
CA ARG A 132 -12.68 -6.41 -11.09
C ARG A 132 -12.36 -6.18 -9.64
N ALA A 133 -12.45 -4.93 -9.19
CA ALA A 133 -12.21 -4.61 -7.80
C ALA A 133 -13.39 -3.85 -7.19
N LYS A 134 -13.86 -4.39 -6.08
CA LYS A 134 -14.65 -3.72 -5.06
C LYS A 134 -14.22 -4.30 -3.72
N GLU A 135 -13.78 -3.47 -2.79
CA GLU A 135 -13.43 -3.96 -1.46
C GLU A 135 -14.71 -4.29 -0.69
N ASN A 136 -14.81 -5.49 -0.14
CA ASN A 136 -15.93 -5.87 0.73
C ASN A 136 -15.63 -5.37 2.14
N THR A 137 -16.03 -4.14 2.45
CA THR A 137 -15.87 -3.62 3.80
C THR A 137 -16.84 -4.30 4.76
N LYS A 138 -16.31 -4.83 5.87
CA LYS A 138 -17.11 -5.40 6.95
C LYS A 138 -17.96 -4.28 7.58
N LYS A 139 -19.26 -4.55 7.79
CA LYS A 139 -20.12 -3.67 8.58
C LYS A 139 -19.59 -3.62 10.01
N CYS A 140 -19.45 -2.43 10.58
CA CYS A 140 -19.11 -2.28 12.00
C CYS A 140 -20.25 -2.89 12.85
N ARG A 141 -19.87 -3.76 13.79
CA ARG A 141 -20.77 -4.40 14.76
C ARG A 141 -21.02 -3.48 15.93
#